data_AF-R7WPG0-F1
#
_entry.id   AF-R7WPG0-F1
#
_cell.length_a   1.000
_cell.length_b   1.000
_cell.length_c   1.000
_cell.angle_alpha   90.00
_cell.angle_beta   90.00
_cell.angle_gamma   90.00
#
_symmetry.space_group_name_H-M   'P 1'
#
loop_
_entity.id
_entity.type
_entity.pdbx_description
1 polymer ?
#
loop_
_entity_poly.entity_id
_entity_poly.type
_entity_poly.pdbx_seq_one_letter_code
_entity_poly.pdbx_strand_id
1 'polypeptide(L)'
;MPIADLLPRGLRDEARCTDRESLRRTYCPAGPFALLSWRSRGAAAGSTRYEAELTTARGRRCGEATATGPLAALTAMLHDAGTRIEILEFHQRPDGGRHSTSVRCESNGRTLWAFADDEDRTRSALGALLAAANRFAALPEA
;
A
#
# COMPACT_ATOMS: atom_id res chain seq x y z
N MET A 1 -7.25 -21.96 0.81
CA MET A 1 -8.12 -21.14 1.68
C MET A 1 -8.94 -20.22 0.78
N PRO A 2 -10.26 -20.06 0.98
CA PRO A 2 -11.05 -19.15 0.15
C PRO A 2 -10.64 -17.69 0.37
N ILE A 3 -10.70 -16.87 -0.67
CA ILE A 3 -10.21 -15.47 -0.63
C ILE A 3 -10.93 -14.64 0.44
N ALA A 4 -12.21 -14.92 0.71
CA ALA A 4 -12.99 -14.21 1.71
C ALA A 4 -12.39 -14.32 3.13
N ASP A 5 -11.80 -15.47 3.51
CA ASP A 5 -11.19 -15.64 4.84
C ASP A 5 -9.92 -14.82 5.03
N LEU A 6 -9.34 -14.30 3.94
CA LEU A 6 -8.18 -13.42 3.99
C LEU A 6 -8.55 -11.95 4.18
N LEU A 7 -9.81 -11.59 3.99
CA LEU A 7 -10.25 -10.20 3.96
C LEU A 7 -10.84 -9.77 5.31
N PRO A 8 -10.51 -8.55 5.78
CA PRO A 8 -11.21 -7.97 6.92
C PRO A 8 -12.70 -7.78 6.62
N ARG A 9 -13.53 -7.69 7.66
CA ARG A 9 -14.99 -7.58 7.51
C ARG A 9 -15.39 -6.41 6.60
N GLY A 10 -14.84 -5.21 6.84
CA GLY A 10 -15.14 -4.03 6.01
C GLY A 10 -14.86 -4.25 4.52
N LEU A 11 -13.69 -4.80 4.17
CA LEU A 11 -13.38 -5.14 2.78
C LEU A 11 -14.26 -6.26 2.25
N ARG A 12 -14.64 -7.28 3.04
CA ARG A 12 -15.57 -8.33 2.58
C ARG A 12 -16.97 -7.79 2.27
N ASP A 13 -17.45 -6.87 3.09
CA ASP A 13 -18.80 -6.33 2.97
C ASP A 13 -18.93 -5.46 1.72
N GLU A 14 -17.83 -4.83 1.28
CA GLU A 14 -17.74 -4.06 0.04
C GLU A 14 -17.33 -4.91 -1.17
N ALA A 15 -16.37 -5.82 -1.01
CA ALA A 15 -15.85 -6.65 -2.08
C ALA A 15 -16.88 -7.71 -2.48
N ARG A 16 -17.13 -7.80 -3.79
CA ARG A 16 -17.89 -8.91 -4.39
C ARG A 16 -16.96 -9.85 -5.16
N CYS A 17 -15.69 -9.90 -4.77
CA CYS A 17 -14.68 -10.73 -5.42
C CYS A 17 -14.77 -12.18 -4.92
N THR A 18 -14.86 -13.12 -5.85
CA THR A 18 -14.93 -14.57 -5.56
C THR A 18 -13.56 -15.24 -5.56
N ASP A 19 -12.57 -14.60 -6.19
CA ASP A 19 -11.21 -15.11 -6.36
C ASP A 19 -10.16 -13.99 -6.20
N ARG A 20 -8.89 -14.40 -6.11
CA ARG A 20 -7.75 -13.50 -5.89
C ARG A 20 -7.47 -12.59 -7.08
N GLU A 21 -7.63 -13.07 -8.30
CA GLU A 21 -7.33 -12.28 -9.50
C GLU A 21 -8.30 -11.11 -9.60
N SER A 22 -9.60 -11.38 -9.40
CA SER A 22 -10.65 -10.37 -9.31
C SER A 22 -10.36 -9.33 -8.22
N LEU A 23 -9.88 -9.78 -7.05
CA LEU A 23 -9.50 -8.90 -5.95
C LEU A 23 -8.30 -8.02 -6.32
N ARG A 24 -7.23 -8.59 -6.89
CA ARG A 24 -6.04 -7.83 -7.31
C ARG A 24 -6.39 -6.82 -8.39
N ARG A 25 -7.18 -7.21 -9.40
CA ARG A 25 -7.61 -6.30 -10.48
C ARG A 25 -8.36 -5.09 -9.94
N THR A 26 -9.19 -5.30 -8.92
CA THR A 26 -10.04 -4.24 -8.35
C THR A 26 -9.26 -3.40 -7.35
N TYR A 27 -8.60 -4.03 -6.38
CA TYR A 27 -8.03 -3.39 -5.20
C TYR A 27 -6.51 -3.19 -5.23
N CYS A 28 -5.83 -3.71 -6.26
CA CYS A 28 -4.39 -3.53 -6.52
C CYS A 28 -4.12 -3.07 -7.98
N PRO A 29 -4.80 -2.04 -8.51
CA PRO A 29 -4.56 -1.64 -9.88
C PRO A 29 -3.16 -1.04 -10.04
N ALA A 30 -2.58 -1.25 -11.22
CA ALA A 30 -1.40 -0.50 -11.65
C ALA A 30 -1.76 0.98 -11.82
N GLY A 31 -0.75 1.84 -11.77
CA GLY A 31 -0.94 3.27 -11.92
C GLY A 31 0.38 4.04 -11.85
N PRO A 32 0.33 5.36 -11.68
CA PRO A 32 1.52 6.20 -11.67
C PRO A 32 2.49 5.88 -10.52
N PHE A 33 1.99 5.34 -9.41
CA PHE A 33 2.78 4.99 -8.23
C PHE A 33 3.22 3.52 -8.29
N ALA A 34 4.53 3.30 -8.43
CA ALA A 34 5.14 1.98 -8.37
C ALA A 34 6.49 2.05 -7.66
N LEU A 35 6.84 0.97 -6.96
CA LEU A 35 8.10 0.84 -6.25
C LEU A 35 9.11 0.14 -7.15
N LEU A 36 10.19 0.83 -7.51
CA LEU A 36 11.29 0.29 -8.31
C LEU A 36 12.36 -0.33 -7.42
N SER A 37 12.66 0.29 -6.30
CA SER A 37 13.57 -0.26 -5.30
C SER A 37 13.19 0.16 -3.89
N TRP A 38 13.55 -0.68 -2.92
CA TRP A 38 13.34 -0.43 -1.50
C TRP A 38 14.51 -0.99 -0.71
N ARG A 39 15.09 -0.16 0.15
CA ARG A 39 16.16 -0.53 1.06
C ARG A 39 15.87 0.01 2.44
N SER A 40 16.34 -0.71 3.45
CA SER A 40 16.25 -0.31 4.84
C SER A 40 17.58 -0.55 5.53
N ARG A 41 18.01 0.42 6.34
CA ARG A 41 19.21 0.32 7.17
C ARG A 41 18.87 0.76 8.59
N GLY A 42 19.25 -0.05 9.57
CA GLY A 42 19.08 0.31 10.98
C GLY A 42 19.75 1.65 11.28
N ALA A 43 19.05 2.50 12.02
CA ALA A 43 19.53 3.81 12.45
C ALA A 43 19.55 3.88 13.99
N ALA A 44 19.96 5.03 14.54
CA ALA A 44 20.03 5.22 15.98
C ALA A 44 18.64 5.21 16.64
N ALA A 45 18.61 4.92 17.95
CA ALA A 45 17.41 5.05 18.79
C ALA A 45 16.18 4.25 18.31
N GLY A 46 16.38 3.05 17.76
CA GLY A 46 15.29 2.17 17.35
C GLY A 46 14.55 2.62 16.08
N SER A 47 15.09 3.60 15.36
CA SER A 47 14.59 4.04 14.06
C SER A 47 15.27 3.28 12.92
N THR A 48 14.65 3.28 11.75
CA THR A 48 15.21 2.70 10.53
C THR A 48 15.18 3.77 9.43
N ARG A 49 16.31 3.91 8.73
CA ARG A 49 16.40 4.73 7.52
C ARG A 49 15.95 3.89 6.34
N TYR A 50 15.00 4.40 5.58
CA TYR A 50 14.46 3.78 4.39
C TYR A 50 14.81 4.63 3.18
N GLU A 51 15.24 3.96 2.12
CA GLU A 51 15.49 4.56 0.81
C GLU A 51 14.61 3.84 -0.19
N ALA A 52 13.92 4.61 -1.04
CA ALA A 52 13.05 4.08 -2.05
C ALA A 52 13.28 4.78 -3.37
N GLU A 53 13.03 4.06 -4.45
CA GLU A 53 12.87 4.64 -5.76
C GLU A 53 11.47 4.35 -6.26
N LEU A 54 10.75 5.40 -6.61
CA LEU A 54 9.32 5.39 -6.89
C LEU A 54 9.07 6.00 -8.27
N THR A 55 8.15 5.44 -9.03
CA THR A 55 7.46 6.22 -10.06
C THR A 55 6.30 6.98 -9.42
N THR A 56 6.02 8.16 -9.94
CA THR A 56 4.86 8.97 -9.58
C THR A 56 4.25 9.56 -10.86
N ALA A 57 3.12 10.24 -10.76
CA ALA A 57 2.55 10.97 -11.89
C ALA A 57 3.50 12.06 -12.44
N ARG A 58 4.47 12.50 -11.62
CA ARG A 58 5.49 13.52 -11.95
C ARG A 58 6.83 12.89 -12.34
N GLY A 59 6.84 11.61 -12.71
CA GLY A 59 8.04 10.85 -13.09
C GLY A 59 8.71 10.11 -11.92
N ARG A 60 9.92 9.62 -12.20
CA ARG A 60 10.74 8.84 -11.25
C ARG A 60 11.31 9.75 -10.15
N ARG A 61 11.28 9.28 -8.91
CA ARG A 61 11.73 10.00 -7.72
C ARG A 61 12.49 9.05 -6.79
N CYS A 62 13.56 9.56 -6.20
CA CYS A 62 14.19 8.91 -5.05
C CYS A 62 13.61 9.55 -3.78
N GLY A 63 13.23 8.71 -2.82
CA GLY A 63 12.71 9.12 -1.53
C GLY A 63 13.56 8.53 -0.40
N GLU A 64 13.66 9.28 0.68
CA GLU A 64 14.31 8.83 1.91
C GLU A 64 13.47 9.24 3.12
N ALA A 65 13.32 8.35 4.08
CA ALA A 65 12.68 8.68 5.35
C ALA A 65 13.31 7.88 6.50
N THR A 66 13.45 8.50 7.66
CA THR A 66 13.75 7.78 8.91
C THR A 66 12.45 7.60 9.67
N ALA A 67 12.05 6.36 9.91
CA ALA A 67 10.78 6.04 10.55
C ALA A 67 10.89 4.80 11.44
N THR A 68 9.85 4.57 12.25
CA THR A 68 9.71 3.37 13.09
C THR A 68 9.29 2.13 12.30
N GLY A 69 8.84 2.30 11.06
CA GLY A 69 8.43 1.19 10.21
C GLY A 69 8.25 1.57 8.74
N PRO A 70 8.13 0.57 7.85
CA PRO A 70 8.14 0.77 6.40
C PRO A 70 6.94 1.57 5.88
N LEU A 71 5.75 1.38 6.45
CA LEU A 71 4.55 2.13 6.02
C LEU A 71 4.62 3.60 6.41
N ALA A 72 5.15 3.92 7.59
CA ALA A 72 5.36 5.30 8.02
C ALA A 72 6.36 6.00 7.08
N ALA A 73 7.46 5.32 6.71
CA ALA A 73 8.43 5.83 5.75
C ALA A 73 7.81 6.05 4.35
N LEU A 74 7.10 5.07 3.80
CA LEU A 74 6.48 5.21 2.49
C LEU A 74 5.41 6.30 2.48
N THR A 75 4.63 6.44 3.55
CA THR A 75 3.64 7.52 3.68
C THR A 75 4.31 8.90 3.65
N ALA A 76 5.42 9.06 4.36
CA ALA A 76 6.20 10.31 4.33
C ALA A 76 6.74 10.60 2.91
N MET A 77 7.30 9.60 2.23
CA MET A 77 7.80 9.76 0.85
C MET A 77 6.69 10.11 -0.15
N LEU A 78 5.48 9.53 0.00
CA LEU A 78 4.33 9.85 -0.83
C LEU A 78 3.82 11.28 -0.55
N HIS A 79 3.81 11.69 0.72
CA HIS A 79 3.48 13.06 1.12
C HIS A 79 4.43 14.06 0.46
N ASP A 80 5.74 13.82 0.49
CA ASP A 80 6.75 14.67 -0.15
C ASP A 80 6.59 14.71 -1.68
N ALA A 81 6.07 13.63 -2.27
CA ALA A 81 5.68 13.58 -3.67
C ALA A 81 4.35 14.29 -3.99
N GLY A 82 3.69 14.87 -2.99
CA GLY A 82 2.42 15.60 -3.11
C GLY A 82 1.17 14.72 -3.00
N THR A 83 1.30 13.49 -2.50
CA THR A 83 0.19 12.54 -2.32
C THR A 83 0.04 12.21 -0.84
N ARG A 84 -0.89 12.89 -0.15
CA ARG A 84 -1.21 12.59 1.24
C ARG A 84 -2.10 11.36 1.33
N ILE A 85 -1.70 10.37 2.11
CA ILE A 85 -2.48 9.17 2.39
C ILE A 85 -2.41 8.89 3.88
N GLU A 86 -3.56 8.68 4.50
CA GLU A 86 -3.66 8.29 5.91
C GLU A 86 -4.19 6.87 5.99
N ILE A 87 -3.54 6.01 6.79
CA ILE A 87 -3.97 4.63 6.99
C ILE A 87 -4.96 4.60 8.15
N LEU A 88 -6.22 4.27 7.86
CA LEU A 88 -7.30 4.15 8.85
C LEU A 88 -7.39 2.74 9.42
N GLU A 89 -7.27 1.73 8.55
CA GLU A 89 -7.32 0.31 8.95
C GLU A 89 -6.20 -0.45 8.25
N PHE A 90 -5.52 -1.34 8.98
CA PHE A 90 -4.45 -2.19 8.47
C PHE A 90 -4.69 -3.64 8.88
N HIS A 91 -4.74 -4.53 7.89
CA HIS A 91 -4.85 -5.97 8.12
C HIS A 91 -3.84 -6.72 7.27
N GLN A 92 -3.03 -7.55 7.91
CA GLN A 92 -2.08 -8.40 7.20
C GLN A 92 -2.19 -9.83 7.70
N ARG A 93 -2.31 -10.78 6.78
CA ARG A 93 -2.49 -12.20 7.08
C ARG A 93 -1.54 -13.07 6.26
N PRO A 94 -0.96 -14.12 6.85
CA PRO A 94 -0.26 -15.14 6.09
C PRO A 94 -1.27 -15.91 5.22
N ASP A 95 -0.82 -16.31 4.04
CA ASP A 95 -1.60 -17.04 3.05
C ASP A 95 -0.71 -17.97 2.24
N GLY A 96 -0.56 -19.23 2.68
CA GLY A 96 0.10 -20.28 1.87
C GLY A 96 1.50 -19.93 1.35
N GLY A 97 2.34 -19.29 2.17
CA GLY A 97 3.68 -18.83 1.78
C GLY A 97 3.74 -17.39 1.26
N ARG A 98 2.59 -16.71 1.16
CA ARG A 98 2.46 -15.28 0.86
C ARG A 98 1.93 -14.51 2.06
N HIS A 99 1.94 -13.20 1.93
CA HIS A 99 1.28 -12.26 2.83
C HIS A 99 0.23 -11.49 2.05
N SER A 100 -1.00 -11.52 2.54
CA SER A 100 -2.12 -10.71 2.03
C SER A 100 -2.29 -9.50 2.92
N THR A 101 -2.17 -8.30 2.36
CA THR A 101 -2.34 -7.04 3.09
C THR A 101 -3.51 -6.25 2.52
N SER A 102 -4.42 -5.83 3.39
CA SER A 102 -5.52 -4.93 3.09
C SER A 102 -5.37 -3.67 3.92
N VAL A 103 -5.51 -2.52 3.28
CA VAL A 103 -5.48 -1.21 3.95
C VAL A 103 -6.72 -0.43 3.58
N ARG A 104 -7.32 0.23 4.57
CA ARG A 104 -8.30 1.29 4.33
C ARG A 104 -7.59 2.61 4.52
N CYS A 105 -7.59 3.43 3.49
CA CYS A 105 -6.90 4.70 3.51
C CYS A 105 -7.86 5.86 3.28
N GLU A 106 -7.43 7.04 3.71
CA GLU A 106 -8.07 8.33 3.44
C GLU A 106 -7.11 9.23 2.65
N SER A 107 -7.65 9.95 1.68
CA SER A 107 -6.98 11.06 0.99
C SER A 107 -8.01 12.10 0.53
N ASN A 108 -7.79 13.37 0.91
CA ASN A 108 -8.64 14.51 0.56
C ASN A 108 -10.14 14.31 0.86
N GLY A 109 -10.45 13.79 2.05
CA GLY A 109 -11.82 13.53 2.53
C GLY A 109 -12.45 12.27 1.96
N ARG A 110 -11.70 11.45 1.22
CA ARG A 110 -12.21 10.25 0.56
C ARG A 110 -11.57 9.01 1.12
N THR A 111 -12.38 8.00 1.41
CA THR A 111 -11.90 6.72 1.93
C THR A 111 -12.06 5.61 0.90
N LEU A 112 -11.09 4.71 0.83
CA LEU A 112 -11.19 3.47 0.04
C LEU A 112 -10.36 2.36 0.65
N TRP A 113 -10.69 1.13 0.28
CA TRP A 113 -9.84 -0.03 0.51
C TRP A 113 -8.87 -0.25 -0.66
N ALA A 114 -7.70 -0.78 -0.32
CA ALA A 114 -6.73 -1.33 -1.25
C ALA A 114 -6.17 -2.67 -0.73
N PHE A 115 -5.60 -3.44 -1.63
CA PHE A 115 -5.07 -4.78 -1.36
C PHE A 115 -3.73 -4.95 -2.07
N ALA A 116 -2.87 -5.80 -1.53
CA ALA A 116 -1.80 -6.44 -2.27
C ALA A 116 -1.44 -7.78 -1.63
N ASP A 117 -0.80 -8.65 -2.42
CA ASP A 117 -0.11 -9.82 -1.87
C ASP A 117 1.27 -10.01 -2.51
N ASP A 118 2.19 -10.47 -1.68
CA ASP A 118 3.59 -10.72 -2.01
C ASP A 118 4.12 -11.84 -1.11
N GLU A 119 5.21 -12.49 -1.52
CA GLU A 119 5.91 -13.49 -0.70
C GLU A 119 6.63 -12.83 0.48
N ASP A 120 7.06 -11.57 0.33
CA ASP A 120 7.62 -10.77 1.42
C ASP A 120 6.54 -9.93 2.13
N ARG A 121 6.55 -10.01 3.47
CA ARG A 121 5.62 -9.31 4.34
C ARG A 121 5.66 -7.79 4.15
N THR A 122 6.85 -7.22 3.96
CA THR A 122 7.03 -5.78 3.80
C THR A 122 6.57 -5.33 2.42
N ARG A 123 6.94 -6.06 1.36
CA ARG A 123 6.49 -5.77 -0.02
C ARG A 123 4.98 -5.86 -0.15
N SER A 124 4.34 -6.83 0.48
CA SER A 124 2.87 -6.92 0.53
C SER A 124 2.25 -5.66 1.15
N ALA A 125 2.82 -5.15 2.24
CA ALA A 125 2.32 -3.93 2.88
C ALA A 125 2.57 -2.67 2.04
N LEU A 126 3.77 -2.50 1.49
CA LEU A 126 4.12 -1.37 0.63
C LEU A 126 3.26 -1.37 -0.65
N GLY A 127 3.05 -2.54 -1.25
CA GLY A 127 2.20 -2.73 -2.41
C GLY A 127 0.75 -2.31 -2.15
N ALA A 128 0.20 -2.65 -0.98
CA ALA A 128 -1.17 -2.27 -0.63
C ALA A 128 -1.32 -0.74 -0.49
N LEU A 129 -0.31 -0.06 0.07
CA LEU A 129 -0.31 1.40 0.18
C LEU A 129 -0.16 2.09 -1.19
N LEU A 130 0.70 1.56 -2.07
CA LEU A 130 0.83 2.05 -3.45
C LEU A 130 -0.43 1.81 -4.28
N ALA A 131 -1.09 0.67 -4.08
CA ALA A 131 -2.39 0.41 -4.65
C ALA A 131 -3.44 1.43 -4.19
N ALA A 132 -3.43 1.83 -2.90
CA ALA A 132 -4.28 2.90 -2.42
C ALA A 132 -3.97 4.23 -3.13
N ALA A 133 -2.70 4.58 -3.27
CA ALA A 133 -2.25 5.79 -4.00
C ALA A 133 -2.75 5.80 -5.46
N ASN A 134 -2.56 4.69 -6.17
CA ASN A 134 -3.04 4.52 -7.55
C ASN A 134 -4.56 4.62 -7.65
N ARG A 135 -5.27 4.00 -6.70
CA ARG A 135 -6.73 4.09 -6.66
C ARG A 135 -7.20 5.51 -6.42
N PHE A 136 -6.58 6.29 -5.54
CA PHE A 136 -6.92 7.70 -5.34
C PHE A 136 -6.66 8.55 -6.59
N ALA A 137 -5.52 8.34 -7.25
CA ALA A 137 -5.17 9.08 -8.46
C ALA A 137 -6.08 8.78 -9.66
N ALA A 138 -6.74 7.63 -9.68
CA ALA A 138 -7.70 7.25 -10.73
C ALA A 138 -9.10 7.83 -10.52
N LEU A 139 -9.37 8.45 -9.36
CA LEU A 139 -10.68 9.03 -9.11
C LEU A 139 -10.78 10.41 -9.75
N PRO A 140 -11.96 10.80 -10.27
CA PRO A 140 -12.14 12.13 -10.83
C PRO A 140 -11.92 13.22 -9.77
N GLU A 141 -11.36 14.35 -10.19
CA GLU A 141 -11.38 15.60 -9.41
C GLU A 141 -12.84 16.02 -9.23
N ALA A 142 -13.18 16.46 -8.02
CA ALA A 142 -14.55 16.82 -7.64
C ALA A 142 -14.95 18.20 -8.18
#